data_AF-A0A6A8AJE7-F1
#
_entry.id   AF-A0A6A8AJE7-F1
#
_cell.length_a   1.000
_cell.length_b   1.000
_cell.length_c   1.000
_cell.angle_alpha   90.00
_cell.angle_beta   90.00
_cell.angle_gamma   90.00
#
_symmetry.space_group_name_H-M   'P 1'
#
loop_
_entity.id
_entity.type
_entity.pdbx_description
1 polymer ?
#
loop_
_entity_poly.entity_id
_entity_poly.type
_entity_poly.pdbx_seq_one_letter_code
_entity_poly.pdbx_strand_id
1 'polypeptide(L)'
;MKIGRESSFGKAFLSRKRFEVRVRDADDEGLERISEGMGLSLNLEELRRVKRYFVAKKREPTDVELQSIAQAWSEHCCYKSSKKILQKFVFGIEAPQNMLVIKEDAGVVEFDEEHAYVLAFESHNHPSAIEPYGGAATGIGGIVRDVICMGAQPIALVDPLFFGHLDYPDEKLPDEVKHPRFLFDGVVSGISDYGNRIGIPTCAGMVYFDKGYVGNCVVNVGCVGIMKKSDLRRSKAKQGEVLVLVGGRTGRDGIHGVTFA
;
A
#
# COMPACT_ATOMS: atom_id res chain seq x y z
N MET A 1 31.78 -9.45 34.09
CA MET A 1 30.42 -9.89 34.47
C MET A 1 29.58 -9.90 33.20
N LYS A 2 29.42 -11.07 32.56
CA LYS A 2 28.60 -11.25 31.36
C LYS A 2 27.14 -11.28 31.78
N ILE A 3 26.30 -10.41 31.22
CA ILE A 3 24.85 -10.58 31.28
C ILE A 3 24.41 -10.86 29.85
N GLY A 4 24.17 -12.14 29.58
CA GLY A 4 23.59 -12.61 28.33
C GLY A 4 22.09 -12.41 28.33
N ARG A 5 21.59 -11.80 27.26
CA ARG A 5 20.27 -12.06 26.70
C ARG A 5 20.45 -12.16 25.19
N GLU A 6 20.89 -13.33 24.73
CA GLU A 6 20.67 -13.70 23.33
C GLU A 6 19.19 -14.09 23.21
N SER A 7 18.40 -13.25 22.55
CA SER A 7 17.04 -13.65 22.16
C SER A 7 17.17 -14.68 21.02
N SER A 8 16.58 -15.84 21.21
CA SER A 8 16.55 -16.94 20.23
C SER A 8 15.75 -16.61 18.97
N PHE A 9 15.09 -15.46 18.91
CA PHE A 9 14.29 -15.01 17.77
C PHE A 9 15.10 -14.30 16.67
N GLY A 10 16.29 -13.78 16.98
CA GLY A 10 17.11 -13.04 16.00
C GLY A 10 17.72 -13.90 14.87
N LYS A 11 17.76 -15.24 15.03
CA LYS A 11 18.33 -16.15 14.02
C LYS A 11 17.30 -16.70 13.02
N ALA A 12 15.99 -16.57 13.28
CA ALA A 12 14.95 -17.18 12.45
C ALA A 12 14.78 -16.49 11.08
N PHE A 13 14.98 -15.17 11.00
CA PHE A 13 14.81 -14.39 9.76
C PHE A 13 15.92 -14.60 8.71
N LEU A 14 16.97 -15.36 9.03
CA LEU A 14 18.09 -15.66 8.12
C LEU A 14 18.00 -17.06 7.48
N SER A 15 17.00 -17.86 7.87
CA SER A 15 16.75 -19.17 7.29
C SER A 15 16.13 -19.02 5.89
N ARG A 16 16.85 -19.44 4.83
CA ARG A 16 16.25 -19.68 3.49
C ARG A 16 15.29 -20.89 3.48
N LYS A 17 15.08 -21.57 4.61
CA LYS A 17 14.22 -22.74 4.70
C LYS A 17 12.84 -22.33 5.21
N ARG A 18 11.86 -22.53 4.32
CA ARG A 18 10.43 -22.58 4.62
C ARG A 18 10.16 -23.52 5.79
N PHE A 19 9.27 -23.14 6.70
CA PHE A 19 8.88 -23.98 7.85
C PHE A 19 7.37 -24.01 8.03
N GLU A 20 6.89 -25.04 8.73
CA GLU A 20 5.47 -25.20 9.07
C GLU A 20 5.16 -24.55 10.42
N VAL A 21 3.99 -23.94 10.52
CA VAL A 21 3.53 -23.25 11.73
C VAL A 21 2.37 -24.04 12.31
N ARG A 22 2.48 -24.45 13.57
CA ARG A 22 1.47 -25.29 14.25
C ARG A 22 0.22 -24.49 14.61
N VAL A 23 -0.69 -24.32 13.66
CA VAL A 23 -1.94 -23.58 13.80
C VAL A 23 -3.11 -24.51 14.15
N ARG A 24 -3.09 -25.76 13.68
CA ARG A 24 -4.24 -26.68 13.85
C ARG A 24 -4.53 -27.06 15.29
N ASP A 25 -3.49 -27.21 16.11
CA ASP A 25 -3.61 -27.64 17.50
C ASP A 25 -3.52 -26.46 18.49
N ALA A 26 -3.25 -25.24 18.02
CA ALA A 26 -3.18 -24.06 18.85
C ALA A 26 -4.56 -23.69 19.42
N ASP A 27 -4.65 -23.43 20.71
CA ASP A 27 -5.78 -22.75 21.33
C ASP A 27 -5.79 -21.25 20.98
N ASP A 28 -6.78 -20.50 21.47
CA ASP A 28 -6.93 -19.09 21.12
C ASP A 28 -5.71 -18.26 21.53
N GLU A 29 -5.18 -18.48 22.73
CA GLU A 29 -3.94 -17.81 23.16
C GLU A 29 -2.74 -18.23 22.30
N GLY A 30 -2.66 -19.50 21.90
CA GLY A 30 -1.64 -20.00 20.99
C GLY A 30 -1.70 -19.32 19.63
N LEU A 31 -2.90 -19.08 19.10
CA LEU A 31 -3.10 -18.35 17.86
C LEU A 31 -2.63 -16.90 17.98
N GLU A 32 -2.96 -16.22 19.08
CA GLU A 32 -2.51 -14.85 19.33
C GLU A 32 -0.99 -14.76 19.43
N ARG A 33 -0.35 -15.69 20.16
CA ARG A 33 1.12 -15.79 20.23
C ARG A 33 1.77 -16.03 18.87
N ILE A 34 1.14 -16.82 17.99
CA ILE A 34 1.60 -17.01 16.61
C ILE A 34 1.51 -15.69 15.83
N SER A 35 0.38 -14.99 15.94
CA SER A 35 0.15 -13.72 15.25
C SER A 35 1.17 -12.65 15.67
N GLU A 36 1.39 -12.50 16.98
CA GLU A 36 2.35 -11.56 17.54
C GLU A 36 3.79 -11.93 17.16
N GLY A 37 4.17 -13.20 17.35
CA GLY A 37 5.53 -13.66 17.09
C GLY A 37 5.95 -13.60 15.61
N MET A 38 4.98 -13.63 14.69
CA MET A 38 5.22 -13.52 13.25
C MET A 38 4.87 -12.14 12.67
N GLY A 39 4.30 -11.23 13.47
CA GLY A 39 3.85 -9.93 13.00
C GLY A 39 2.73 -10.00 11.96
N LEU A 40 1.78 -10.94 12.12
CA LEU A 40 0.71 -11.15 11.14
C LEU A 40 -0.37 -10.06 11.18
N SER A 41 -0.53 -9.38 12.31
CA SER A 41 -1.61 -8.41 12.54
C SER A 41 -3.02 -8.95 12.25
N LEU A 42 -3.20 -10.27 12.32
CA LEU A 42 -4.49 -10.94 12.20
C LEU A 42 -5.15 -10.99 13.57
N ASN A 43 -6.45 -10.67 13.61
CA ASN A 43 -7.23 -10.82 14.84
C ASN A 43 -7.63 -12.28 15.09
N LEU A 44 -8.12 -12.56 16.30
CA LEU A 44 -8.48 -13.92 16.70
C LEU A 44 -9.54 -14.58 15.80
N GLU A 45 -10.51 -13.82 15.27
CA GLU A 45 -11.51 -14.38 14.36
C GLU A 45 -10.89 -14.82 13.03
N GLU A 46 -9.98 -14.01 12.48
CA GLU A 46 -9.23 -14.31 11.26
C GLU A 46 -8.33 -15.52 11.46
N LEU A 47 -7.62 -15.59 12.58
CA LEU A 47 -6.79 -16.74 12.94
C LEU A 47 -7.60 -18.01 13.09
N ARG A 48 -8.79 -17.95 13.70
CA ARG A 48 -9.72 -19.09 13.76
C ARG A 48 -10.19 -19.52 12.38
N ARG A 49 -10.39 -18.60 11.43
CA ARG A 49 -10.72 -18.93 10.02
C ARG A 49 -9.56 -19.64 9.33
N VAL A 50 -8.34 -19.13 9.49
CA VAL A 50 -7.11 -19.76 8.99
C VAL A 50 -6.97 -21.17 9.56
N LYS A 51 -7.11 -21.33 10.89
CA LYS A 51 -7.11 -22.64 11.56
C LYS A 51 -8.13 -23.59 10.95
N ARG A 52 -9.39 -23.19 10.80
CA ARG A 52 -10.44 -24.04 10.21
C ARG A 52 -10.07 -24.51 8.80
N TYR A 53 -9.50 -23.63 7.97
CA TYR A 53 -9.07 -23.99 6.62
C TYR A 53 -7.96 -25.05 6.64
N PHE A 54 -6.91 -24.86 7.44
CA PHE A 54 -5.77 -25.79 7.49
C PHE A 54 -6.11 -27.12 8.20
N VAL A 55 -7.02 -27.10 9.18
CA VAL A 55 -7.61 -28.33 9.75
C VAL A 55 -8.34 -29.12 8.66
N ALA A 56 -9.18 -28.47 7.85
CA ALA A 56 -9.90 -29.14 6.76
C ALA A 56 -8.94 -29.68 5.67
N LYS A 57 -7.83 -28.98 5.40
CA LYS A 57 -6.77 -29.44 4.48
C LYS A 57 -5.87 -30.52 5.07
N LYS A 58 -6.01 -30.86 6.35
CA LYS A 58 -5.22 -31.87 7.07
C LYS A 58 -3.70 -31.64 7.01
N ARG A 59 -3.26 -30.38 6.98
CA ARG A 59 -1.84 -29.99 7.02
C ARG A 59 -1.65 -28.66 7.74
N GLU A 60 -0.46 -28.40 8.24
CA GLU A 60 -0.10 -27.07 8.72
C GLU A 60 0.09 -26.10 7.56
N PRO A 61 -0.16 -24.80 7.79
CA PRO A 61 0.33 -23.77 6.90
C PRO A 61 1.85 -23.66 6.96
N THR A 62 2.44 -23.28 5.84
CA THR A 62 3.81 -22.79 5.83
C THR A 62 3.88 -21.33 6.28
N ASP A 63 5.06 -20.91 6.74
CA ASP A 63 5.35 -19.52 7.09
C ASP A 63 4.95 -18.53 5.98
N VAL A 64 5.29 -18.87 4.73
CA VAL A 64 4.95 -18.04 3.55
C VAL A 64 3.45 -17.97 3.31
N GLU A 65 2.71 -19.07 3.51
CA GLU A 65 1.25 -19.06 3.35
C GLU A 65 0.57 -18.18 4.40
N LEU A 66 1.01 -18.27 5.67
CA LEU A 66 0.47 -17.40 6.72
C LEU A 66 0.77 -15.93 6.46
N GLN A 67 2.01 -15.61 6.09
CA GLN A 67 2.39 -14.23 5.76
C GLN A 67 1.60 -13.72 4.55
N SER A 68 1.41 -14.55 3.52
CA SER A 68 0.62 -14.16 2.34
C SER A 68 -0.84 -13.87 2.70
N ILE A 69 -1.44 -14.70 3.56
CA ILE A 69 -2.81 -14.47 4.05
C ILE A 69 -2.87 -13.19 4.88
N ALA A 70 -1.91 -12.98 5.79
CA ALA A 70 -1.84 -11.80 6.65
C ALA A 70 -1.77 -10.50 5.84
N GLN A 71 -0.88 -10.42 4.85
CA GLN A 71 -0.78 -9.25 3.97
C GLN A 71 -2.07 -9.06 3.15
N ALA A 72 -2.59 -10.12 2.52
CA ALA A 72 -3.79 -10.05 1.68
C ALA A 72 -5.05 -9.67 2.48
N TRP A 73 -5.13 -10.08 3.75
CA TRP A 73 -6.23 -9.78 4.66
C TRP A 73 -5.94 -8.55 5.53
N SER A 74 -4.97 -7.71 5.21
CA SER A 74 -4.79 -6.43 5.91
C SER A 74 -5.97 -5.48 5.68
N GLU A 75 -6.14 -4.46 6.53
CA GLU A 75 -7.12 -3.40 6.28
C GLU A 75 -6.81 -2.66 4.97
N HIS A 76 -5.53 -2.37 4.75
CA HIS A 76 -5.01 -1.74 3.54
C HIS A 76 -5.41 -2.48 2.25
N CYS A 77 -5.38 -3.81 2.23
CA CYS A 77 -5.74 -4.58 1.04
C CYS A 77 -7.24 -4.89 0.93
N CYS A 78 -7.91 -5.19 2.04
CA CYS A 78 -9.29 -5.69 2.02
C CYS A 78 -10.35 -4.61 2.24
N TYR A 79 -9.97 -3.43 2.74
CA TYR A 79 -10.89 -2.34 3.07
C TYR A 79 -11.99 -2.81 4.03
N LYS A 80 -11.67 -3.59 5.08
CA LYS A 80 -12.67 -4.33 5.87
C LYS A 80 -13.69 -3.38 6.51
N SER A 81 -13.23 -2.23 6.98
CA SER A 81 -14.05 -1.21 7.63
C SER A 81 -14.84 -0.38 6.60
N SER A 82 -14.21 0.01 5.50
CA SER A 82 -14.76 0.97 4.54
C SER A 82 -15.57 0.31 3.41
N LYS A 83 -15.26 -0.93 3.01
CA LYS A 83 -15.88 -1.62 1.87
C LYS A 83 -17.39 -1.66 1.94
N LYS A 84 -17.98 -1.93 3.11
CA LYS A 84 -19.46 -1.97 3.25
C LYS A 84 -20.09 -0.59 3.03
N ILE A 85 -19.41 0.46 3.47
CA ILE A 85 -19.86 1.85 3.30
C ILE A 85 -19.70 2.25 1.83
N LEU A 86 -18.56 1.96 1.22
CA LEU A 86 -18.29 2.23 -0.20
C LEU A 86 -19.28 1.48 -1.11
N GLN A 87 -19.60 0.22 -0.81
CA GLN A 87 -20.63 -0.54 -1.52
C GLN A 87 -22.00 0.12 -1.47
N LYS A 88 -22.36 0.67 -0.30
CA LYS A 88 -23.68 1.28 -0.09
C LYS A 88 -23.82 2.63 -0.78
N PHE A 89 -22.76 3.44 -0.81
CA PHE A 89 -22.86 4.84 -1.21
C PHE A 89 -22.09 5.20 -2.49
N VAL A 90 -21.06 4.44 -2.87
CA VAL A 90 -20.12 4.82 -3.94
C VAL A 90 -20.20 3.85 -5.11
N PHE A 91 -20.09 2.54 -4.88
CA PHE A 91 -19.97 1.56 -5.96
C PHE A 91 -21.23 1.41 -6.83
N GLY A 92 -22.37 1.91 -6.35
CA GLY A 92 -23.63 1.96 -7.09
C GLY A 92 -23.91 3.29 -7.78
N ILE A 93 -23.01 4.27 -7.72
CA ILE A 93 -23.18 5.56 -8.41
C ILE A 93 -23.07 5.31 -9.92
N GLU A 94 -24.16 5.57 -10.64
CA GLU A 94 -24.15 5.68 -12.09
C GLU A 94 -23.64 7.06 -12.46
N ALA A 95 -22.40 7.13 -12.95
CA ALA A 95 -21.86 8.39 -13.45
C ALA A 95 -22.63 8.80 -14.71
N PRO A 96 -23.06 10.08 -14.85
CA PRO A 96 -23.88 10.55 -15.98
C PRO A 96 -23.18 10.59 -17.35
N GLN A 97 -22.02 9.93 -17.47
CA GLN A 97 -21.25 9.78 -18.69
C GLN A 97 -20.75 8.33 -18.76
N ASN A 98 -20.62 7.79 -19.97
CA ASN A 98 -20.25 6.40 -20.30
C ASN A 98 -18.82 5.98 -19.87
N MET A 99 -18.38 6.33 -18.66
CA MET A 99 -17.02 6.80 -18.39
C MET A 99 -16.49 6.46 -16.99
N LEU A 100 -16.92 5.37 -16.35
CA LEU A 100 -16.31 4.98 -15.08
C LEU A 100 -16.32 3.46 -14.94
N VAL A 101 -15.26 2.83 -15.44
CA VAL A 101 -14.92 1.46 -15.04
C VAL A 101 -14.20 1.55 -13.67
N ILE A 102 -14.95 1.67 -12.58
CA ILE A 102 -14.43 1.75 -11.18
C ILE A 102 -13.88 0.39 -10.69
N LYS A 103 -13.68 -0.59 -11.58
CA LYS A 103 -13.47 -2.00 -11.16
C LYS A 103 -12.03 -2.51 -11.31
N GLU A 104 -11.11 -1.64 -11.71
CA GLU A 104 -9.70 -1.98 -11.92
C GLU A 104 -8.84 -0.95 -11.16
N ASP A 105 -7.52 -0.99 -11.33
CA ASP A 105 -6.54 -0.20 -10.54
C ASP A 105 -6.66 1.32 -10.73
N ALA A 106 -7.37 1.79 -11.77
CA ALA A 106 -7.60 3.22 -12.03
C ALA A 106 -8.99 3.47 -12.65
N GLY A 107 -9.49 4.69 -12.49
CA GLY A 107 -10.73 5.15 -13.13
C GLY A 107 -10.48 5.56 -14.58
N VAL A 108 -11.32 5.09 -15.51
CA VAL A 108 -11.23 5.42 -16.94
C VAL A 108 -12.39 6.30 -17.35
N VAL A 109 -12.08 7.51 -17.84
CA VAL A 109 -13.03 8.56 -18.23
C VAL A 109 -12.84 8.88 -19.71
N GLU A 110 -13.90 8.89 -20.52
CA GLU A 110 -13.82 9.26 -21.93
C GLU A 110 -13.42 10.72 -22.12
N PHE A 111 -12.55 10.96 -23.11
CA PHE A 111 -12.15 12.29 -23.52
C PHE A 111 -12.87 12.70 -24.82
N ASP A 112 -12.83 11.82 -25.82
CA ASP A 112 -13.49 11.97 -27.11
C ASP A 112 -13.92 10.59 -27.68
N GLU A 113 -14.32 10.50 -28.94
CA GLU A 113 -14.77 9.24 -29.55
C GLU A 113 -13.73 8.12 -29.51
N GLU A 114 -12.43 8.43 -29.61
CA GLU A 114 -11.33 7.46 -29.72
C GLU A 114 -10.47 7.34 -28.45
N HIS A 115 -10.46 8.36 -27.60
CA HIS A 115 -9.54 8.50 -26.47
C HIS A 115 -10.23 8.51 -25.11
N ALA A 116 -9.48 8.12 -24.08
CA ALA A 116 -9.89 8.17 -22.70
C ALA A 116 -8.73 8.63 -21.80
N TYR A 117 -9.08 9.32 -20.73
CA TYR A 117 -8.23 9.55 -19.58
C TYR A 117 -8.27 8.37 -18.62
N VAL A 118 -7.12 8.11 -17.99
CA VAL A 118 -6.98 7.18 -16.89
C VAL A 118 -6.52 7.96 -15.67
N LEU A 119 -7.26 7.85 -14.58
CA LEU A 119 -7.07 8.59 -13.34
C LEU A 119 -6.83 7.61 -12.21
N ALA A 120 -5.68 7.69 -11.58
CA ALA A 120 -5.36 6.91 -10.39
C ALA A 120 -5.05 7.88 -9.25
N PHE A 121 -5.46 7.52 -8.03
CA PHE A 121 -5.17 8.29 -6.83
C PHE A 121 -4.87 7.38 -5.64
N GLU A 122 -3.74 7.59 -4.96
CA GLU A 122 -3.27 6.79 -3.83
C GLU A 122 -2.75 7.66 -2.68
N SER A 123 -2.55 7.04 -1.52
CA SER A 123 -1.92 7.65 -0.35
C SER A 123 -0.69 6.86 0.07
N HIS A 124 0.35 7.55 0.53
CA HIS A 124 1.59 6.94 1.02
C HIS A 124 2.01 7.51 2.39
N ASN A 125 1.02 7.65 3.28
CA ASN A 125 1.11 8.39 4.55
C ASN A 125 2.14 7.82 5.53
N HIS A 126 1.93 6.58 6.01
CA HIS A 126 2.75 5.98 7.05
C HIS A 126 4.23 5.89 6.66
N PRO A 127 4.60 5.44 5.45
CA PRO A 127 6.01 5.42 5.08
C PRO A 127 6.59 6.83 4.95
N SER A 128 5.82 7.82 4.49
CA SER A 128 6.30 9.20 4.38
C SER A 128 6.52 9.86 5.75
N ALA A 129 5.74 9.47 6.78
CA ALA A 129 5.98 9.90 8.15
C ALA A 129 7.29 9.35 8.73
N ILE A 130 7.74 8.17 8.28
CA ILE A 130 8.97 7.51 8.74
C ILE A 130 10.19 7.82 7.88
N GLU A 131 10.04 7.99 6.57
CA GLU A 131 11.11 8.34 5.64
C GLU A 131 10.48 9.12 4.47
N PRO A 132 10.45 10.46 4.56
CA PRO A 132 9.61 11.29 3.70
C PRO A 132 10.04 11.29 2.24
N TYR A 133 11.35 11.17 1.96
CA TYR A 133 11.84 11.21 0.58
C TYR A 133 11.43 9.95 -0.17
N GLY A 134 11.85 8.78 0.33
CA GLY A 134 11.56 7.50 -0.27
C GLY A 134 10.09 7.17 -0.20
N GLY A 135 9.41 7.47 0.91
CA GLY A 135 7.96 7.25 1.05
C GLY A 135 7.16 7.99 -0.03
N ALA A 136 7.45 9.27 -0.25
CA ALA A 136 6.75 10.03 -1.28
C ALA A 136 7.15 9.61 -2.70
N ALA A 137 8.45 9.35 -2.93
CA ALA A 137 8.96 8.90 -4.22
C ALA A 137 8.37 7.54 -4.63
N THR A 138 8.23 6.58 -3.70
CA THR A 138 7.58 5.30 -3.99
C THR A 138 6.09 5.43 -4.21
N GLY A 139 5.44 6.42 -3.59
CA GLY A 139 4.06 6.82 -3.92
C GLY A 139 3.91 7.22 -5.38
N ILE A 140 4.77 8.12 -5.89
CA ILE A 140 4.76 8.49 -7.32
C ILE A 140 5.02 7.27 -8.21
N GLY A 141 6.00 6.44 -7.83
CA GLY A 141 6.28 5.22 -8.58
C GLY A 141 5.10 4.26 -8.64
N GLY A 142 4.35 4.10 -7.55
CA GLY A 142 3.13 3.29 -7.47
C GLY A 142 2.07 3.80 -8.43
N ILE A 143 1.67 5.06 -8.25
CA ILE A 143 0.54 5.62 -8.98
C ILE A 143 0.76 5.71 -10.49
N VAL A 144 2.01 5.90 -10.91
CA VAL A 144 2.39 5.86 -12.32
C VAL A 144 2.22 4.46 -12.90
N ARG A 145 2.57 3.40 -12.14
CA ARG A 145 2.42 2.01 -12.59
C ARG A 145 0.95 1.63 -12.74
N ASP A 146 0.08 2.10 -11.86
CA ASP A 146 -1.37 1.80 -11.98
C ASP A 146 -1.94 2.34 -13.30
N VAL A 147 -1.55 3.56 -13.68
CA VAL A 147 -1.93 4.15 -14.97
C VAL A 147 -1.33 3.37 -16.16
N ILE A 148 -0.05 3.00 -16.09
CA ILE A 148 0.62 2.26 -17.16
C ILE A 148 -0.01 0.86 -17.35
N CYS A 149 -0.37 0.17 -16.26
CA CYS A 149 -0.98 -1.15 -16.30
C CYS A 149 -2.33 -1.16 -17.03
N MET A 150 -3.04 -0.03 -17.07
CA MET A 150 -4.28 0.12 -17.84
C MET A 150 -4.05 0.29 -19.35
N GLY A 151 -2.80 0.45 -19.78
CA GLY A 151 -2.42 0.73 -21.18
C GLY A 151 -2.33 2.22 -21.51
N ALA A 152 -2.33 3.10 -20.51
CA ALA A 152 -2.27 4.55 -20.70
C ALA A 152 -0.87 5.11 -20.56
N GLN A 153 -0.61 6.19 -21.31
CA GLN A 153 0.59 7.00 -21.19
C GLN A 153 0.36 8.04 -20.10
N PRO A 154 1.11 8.02 -18.99
CA PRO A 154 1.08 9.08 -17.99
C PRO A 154 1.49 10.44 -18.59
N ILE A 155 0.77 11.49 -18.23
CA ILE A 155 0.99 12.86 -18.74
C ILE A 155 1.03 13.94 -17.65
N ALA A 156 0.47 13.68 -16.46
CA ALA A 156 0.50 14.63 -15.35
C ALA A 156 0.39 13.93 -14.00
N LEU A 157 1.05 14.51 -12.99
CA LEU A 157 0.92 14.13 -11.58
C LEU A 157 0.11 15.19 -10.81
N VAL A 158 -0.51 14.76 -9.72
CA VAL A 158 -1.26 15.63 -8.80
C VAL A 158 -0.92 15.29 -7.35
N ASP A 159 -0.67 16.29 -6.48
CA ASP A 159 -0.23 16.03 -5.10
C ASP A 159 -0.98 16.85 -4.01
N PRO A 160 -2.05 16.29 -3.42
CA PRO A 160 -2.65 16.84 -2.21
C PRO A 160 -1.88 16.41 -0.96
N LEU A 161 -1.22 17.37 -0.32
CA LEU A 161 -0.31 17.19 0.80
C LEU A 161 -0.78 17.93 2.05
N PHE A 162 -0.72 17.26 3.20
CA PHE A 162 -1.20 17.80 4.48
C PHE A 162 -0.17 17.55 5.58
N PHE A 163 0.21 18.62 6.29
CA PHE A 163 1.26 18.59 7.30
C PHE A 163 0.90 19.40 8.55
N GLY A 164 1.60 19.14 9.64
CA GLY A 164 1.68 20.10 10.75
C GLY A 164 2.31 21.43 10.29
N HIS A 165 2.10 22.50 11.06
CA HIS A 165 2.71 23.79 10.75
C HIS A 165 4.25 23.71 10.71
N LEU A 166 4.89 24.40 9.76
CA LEU A 166 6.34 24.31 9.52
C LEU A 166 7.19 24.99 10.61
N ASP A 167 6.56 25.79 11.47
CA ASP A 167 7.11 26.48 12.64
C ASP A 167 6.60 25.85 13.96
N TYR A 168 6.15 24.60 13.92
CA TYR A 168 5.67 23.89 15.09
C TYR A 168 6.73 23.86 16.20
N PRO A 169 6.41 24.24 17.45
CA PRO A 169 7.42 24.34 18.50
C PRO A 169 8.02 22.97 18.84
N ASP A 170 9.35 22.88 18.87
CA ASP A 170 10.09 21.65 19.17
C ASP A 170 9.70 21.06 20.53
N GLU A 171 9.48 21.91 21.53
CA GLU A 171 9.09 21.49 22.88
C GLU A 171 7.68 20.89 22.97
N LYS A 172 6.87 21.01 21.90
CA LYS A 172 5.52 20.42 21.79
C LYS A 172 5.47 19.22 20.86
N LEU A 173 6.57 18.87 20.21
CA LEU A 173 6.64 17.76 19.29
C LEU A 173 6.56 16.44 20.10
N PRO A 174 5.64 15.52 19.79
CA PRO A 174 5.59 14.23 20.47
C PRO A 174 6.87 13.43 20.23
N ASP A 175 7.22 12.57 21.18
CA ASP A 175 8.34 11.63 21.02
C ASP A 175 8.15 10.76 19.77
N GLU A 176 9.25 10.44 19.10
CA GLU A 176 9.30 9.61 17.89
C GLU A 176 8.59 10.18 16.65
N VAL A 177 7.98 11.37 16.76
CA VAL A 177 7.38 12.10 15.63
C VAL A 177 8.42 12.99 14.98
N LYS A 178 8.46 13.00 13.65
CA LYS A 178 9.35 13.87 12.89
C LYS A 178 8.76 15.28 12.77
N HIS A 179 9.64 16.27 12.87
CA HIS A 179 9.23 17.66 12.75
C HIS A 179 8.53 17.92 11.39
N PRO A 180 7.39 18.65 11.34
CA PRO A 180 6.64 18.84 10.11
C PRO A 180 7.45 19.44 8.95
N ARG A 181 8.40 20.34 9.26
CA ARG A 181 9.35 20.88 8.27
C ARG A 181 10.20 19.80 7.59
N PHE A 182 10.73 18.85 8.36
CA PHE A 182 11.51 17.75 7.82
C PHE A 182 10.66 16.85 6.91
N LEU A 183 9.41 16.58 7.31
CA LEU A 183 8.48 15.80 6.50
C LEU A 183 8.15 16.52 5.19
N PHE A 184 7.83 17.81 5.25
CA PHE A 184 7.52 18.64 4.08
C PHE A 184 8.68 18.64 3.08
N ASP A 185 9.90 18.98 3.53
CA ASP A 185 11.07 19.07 2.67
C ASP A 185 11.40 17.73 1.99
N GLY A 186 11.31 16.63 2.75
CA GLY A 186 11.54 15.29 2.23
C GLY A 186 10.49 14.85 1.22
N VAL A 187 9.20 15.06 1.51
CA VAL A 187 8.09 14.66 0.64
C VAL A 187 8.15 15.41 -0.69
N VAL A 188 8.30 16.74 -0.64
CA VAL A 188 8.38 17.57 -1.85
C VAL A 188 9.61 17.17 -2.69
N SER A 189 10.74 16.91 -2.04
CA SER A 189 11.94 16.44 -2.73
C SER A 189 11.74 15.07 -3.39
N GLY A 190 11.10 14.12 -2.71
CA GLY A 190 10.82 12.78 -3.22
C GLY A 190 9.86 12.78 -4.42
N ILE A 191 8.79 13.57 -4.34
CA ILE A 191 7.82 13.75 -5.45
C ILE A 191 8.53 14.37 -6.65
N SER A 192 9.21 15.50 -6.43
CA SER A 192 9.93 16.23 -7.47
C SER A 192 10.95 15.34 -8.17
N ASP A 193 11.77 14.64 -7.40
CA ASP A 193 12.85 13.83 -7.96
C ASP A 193 12.33 12.67 -8.82
N TYR A 194 11.33 11.94 -8.32
CA TYR A 194 10.76 10.81 -9.08
C TYR A 194 10.09 11.29 -10.37
N GLY A 195 9.21 12.31 -10.27
CA GLY A 195 8.51 12.88 -11.42
C GLY A 195 9.45 13.45 -12.48
N ASN A 196 10.46 14.21 -12.07
CA ASN A 196 11.46 14.79 -12.97
C ASN A 196 12.27 13.70 -13.70
N ARG A 197 12.63 12.61 -13.01
CA ARG A 197 13.42 11.52 -13.59
C ARG A 197 12.65 10.71 -14.64
N ILE A 198 11.35 10.55 -14.47
CA ILE A 198 10.49 9.86 -15.45
C ILE A 198 9.90 10.82 -16.49
N GLY A 199 10.14 12.12 -16.37
CA GLY A 199 9.69 13.14 -17.32
C GLY A 199 8.20 13.45 -17.26
N ILE A 200 7.56 13.30 -16.09
CA ILE A 200 6.13 13.57 -15.92
C ILE A 200 5.97 14.75 -14.94
N PRO A 201 5.35 15.86 -15.36
CA PRO A 201 5.20 17.04 -14.52
C PRO A 201 4.10 16.88 -13.46
N THR A 202 4.34 17.43 -12.26
CA THR A 202 3.28 17.70 -11.29
C THR A 202 2.55 18.98 -11.70
N CYS A 203 1.31 18.84 -12.17
CA CYS A 203 0.56 19.94 -12.79
C CYS A 203 -0.47 20.60 -11.87
N ALA A 204 -0.86 19.90 -10.80
CA ALA A 204 -1.83 20.39 -9.83
C ALA A 204 -1.54 19.78 -8.47
N GLY A 205 -2.09 20.37 -7.41
CA GLY A 205 -1.87 19.90 -6.06
C GLY A 205 -2.56 20.79 -5.04
N MET A 206 -2.37 20.45 -3.77
CA MET A 206 -2.81 21.26 -2.65
C MET A 206 -1.82 21.07 -1.51
N VAL A 207 -1.49 22.14 -0.81
CA VAL A 207 -0.75 22.04 0.45
C VAL A 207 -1.61 22.65 1.55
N TYR A 208 -1.83 21.90 2.61
CA TYR A 208 -2.61 22.35 3.76
C TYR A 208 -1.89 22.07 5.08
N PHE A 209 -1.97 23.04 5.99
CA PHE A 209 -1.29 22.98 7.28
C PHE A 209 -2.30 23.01 8.41
N ASP A 210 -2.28 22.00 9.28
CA ASP A 210 -3.08 21.95 10.49
C ASP A 210 -2.38 21.13 11.58
N LYS A 211 -2.54 21.53 12.84
CA LYS A 211 -1.98 20.82 14.00
C LYS A 211 -2.38 19.34 14.08
N GLY A 212 -3.53 18.96 13.50
CA GLY A 212 -3.99 17.57 13.42
C GLY A 212 -3.07 16.64 12.63
N TYR A 213 -2.19 17.20 11.79
CA TYR A 213 -1.25 16.44 10.96
C TYR A 213 0.18 16.38 11.54
N VAL A 214 0.41 16.83 12.77
CA VAL A 214 1.74 16.78 13.39
C VAL A 214 2.20 15.34 13.60
N GLY A 215 1.31 14.45 14.07
CA GLY A 215 1.64 13.04 14.31
C GLY A 215 1.65 12.17 13.06
N ASN A 216 0.91 12.55 12.02
CA ASN A 216 0.85 11.82 10.76
C ASN A 216 0.55 12.77 9.61
N CYS A 217 1.47 12.89 8.65
CA CYS A 217 1.23 13.63 7.42
C CYS A 217 0.29 12.84 6.49
N VAL A 218 -0.45 13.56 5.65
CA VAL A 218 -1.18 12.93 4.54
C VAL A 218 -0.44 13.27 3.25
N VAL A 219 0.03 12.23 2.57
CA VAL A 219 0.76 12.32 1.31
C VAL A 219 -0.05 11.56 0.28
N ASN A 220 -0.92 12.27 -0.41
CA ASN A 220 -1.67 11.71 -1.50
C ASN A 220 -1.03 12.10 -2.83
N VAL A 221 -1.03 11.16 -3.75
CA VAL A 221 -0.49 11.36 -5.09
C VAL A 221 -1.46 10.79 -6.12
N GLY A 222 -1.59 11.49 -7.22
CA GLY A 222 -2.43 11.13 -8.35
C GLY A 222 -1.65 11.14 -9.64
N CYS A 223 -2.12 10.36 -10.61
CA CYS A 223 -1.58 10.34 -11.95
C CYS A 223 -2.73 10.39 -12.96
N VAL A 224 -2.54 11.21 -13.98
CA VAL A 224 -3.41 11.31 -15.15
C VAL A 224 -2.66 10.74 -16.34
N GLY A 225 -3.26 9.75 -17.00
CA GLY A 225 -2.80 9.23 -18.27
C GLY A 225 -3.83 9.39 -19.38
N ILE A 226 -3.38 9.24 -20.62
CA ILE A 226 -4.23 9.22 -21.81
C ILE A 226 -3.96 7.94 -22.62
N MET A 227 -5.01 7.38 -23.22
CA MET A 227 -4.91 6.23 -24.11
C MET A 227 -5.98 6.27 -25.20
N LYS A 228 -5.77 5.46 -26.25
CA LYS A 228 -6.87 5.06 -27.13
C LYS A 228 -7.76 4.06 -26.39
N LYS A 229 -9.07 4.14 -26.60
CA LYS A 229 -10.03 3.20 -26.00
C LYS A 229 -9.74 1.73 -26.39
N SER A 230 -9.15 1.49 -27.56
CA SER A 230 -8.73 0.17 -28.03
C SER A 230 -7.60 -0.46 -27.23
N ASP A 231 -6.82 0.36 -26.52
CA ASP A 231 -5.60 -0.09 -25.84
C ASP A 231 -5.85 -0.50 -24.38
N LEU A 232 -7.08 -0.29 -23.89
CA LEU A 232 -7.50 -0.63 -22.54
C LEU A 232 -7.12 -2.08 -22.18
N ARG A 233 -6.26 -2.22 -21.19
CA ARG A 233 -5.88 -3.51 -20.60
C ARG A 233 -6.67 -3.77 -19.33
N ARG A 234 -6.97 -5.04 -19.07
CA ARG A 234 -7.69 -5.49 -17.88
C ARG A 234 -6.87 -6.53 -17.15
N SER A 235 -7.03 -6.60 -15.83
CA SER A 235 -6.35 -7.61 -15.01
C SER A 235 -7.03 -8.99 -15.18
N LYS A 236 -6.80 -9.64 -16.32
CA LYS A 236 -7.33 -10.96 -16.66
C LYS A 236 -6.27 -11.80 -17.38
N ALA A 237 -6.16 -13.05 -16.96
CA ALA A 237 -5.28 -14.05 -17.59
C ALA A 237 -6.08 -15.32 -17.95
N LYS A 238 -5.62 -16.04 -18.97
CA LYS A 238 -6.17 -17.33 -19.40
C LYS A 238 -5.24 -18.48 -19.05
N GLN A 239 -5.81 -19.68 -18.92
CA GLN A 239 -5.01 -20.88 -18.75
C GLN A 239 -4.07 -21.06 -19.95
N GLY A 240 -2.79 -21.36 -19.68
CA GLY A 240 -1.75 -21.55 -20.69
C GLY A 240 -0.96 -20.30 -21.05
N GLU A 241 -1.31 -19.12 -20.50
CA GLU A 241 -0.50 -17.92 -20.65
C GLU A 241 0.75 -17.93 -19.76
N VAL A 242 1.76 -17.15 -20.15
CA VAL A 242 3.02 -17.01 -19.41
C VAL A 242 2.93 -15.80 -18.49
N LEU A 243 3.24 -16.00 -17.21
CA LEU A 243 3.39 -14.95 -16.23
C LEU A 243 4.84 -14.43 -16.26
N VAL A 244 5.02 -13.13 -16.53
CA VAL A 244 6.33 -12.49 -16.59
C VAL A 244 6.43 -11.41 -15.52
N LEU A 245 7.51 -11.45 -14.74
CA LEU A 245 7.88 -10.36 -13.84
C LEU A 245 8.86 -9.43 -14.57
N VAL A 246 8.48 -8.17 -14.74
CA VAL A 246 9.29 -7.15 -15.43
C VAL A 246 9.65 -6.04 -14.44
N GLY A 247 10.92 -5.63 -14.41
CA GLY A 247 11.40 -4.54 -13.56
C GLY A 247 12.68 -4.85 -12.81
N GLY A 248 12.88 -4.17 -11.68
CA GLY A 248 14.03 -4.38 -10.78
C GLY A 248 14.03 -5.77 -10.13
N ARG A 249 15.20 -6.17 -9.59
CA ARG A 249 15.31 -7.42 -8.82
C ARG A 249 14.57 -7.27 -7.50
N THR A 250 13.88 -8.33 -7.07
CA THR A 250 13.22 -8.37 -5.76
C THR A 250 14.25 -8.31 -4.63
N GLY A 251 14.24 -7.22 -3.87
CA GLY A 251 15.00 -7.06 -2.63
C GLY A 251 14.20 -7.48 -1.39
N ARG A 252 14.69 -7.08 -0.21
CA ARG A 252 13.99 -7.27 1.08
C ARG A 252 13.32 -5.97 1.49
N ASP A 253 12.63 -5.37 0.55
CA ASP A 253 12.14 -4.01 0.65
C ASP A 253 10.67 -4.04 1.10
N GLY A 254 10.32 -3.27 2.14
CA GLY A 254 8.93 -3.12 2.57
C GLY A 254 8.22 -4.38 3.08
N ILE A 255 8.97 -5.39 3.57
CA ILE A 255 8.35 -6.58 4.19
C ILE A 255 7.50 -6.13 5.38
N HIS A 256 6.22 -6.54 5.38
CA HIS A 256 5.18 -6.10 6.32
C HIS A 256 4.63 -4.67 6.11
N GLY A 257 4.88 -4.07 4.94
CA GLY A 257 4.41 -2.71 4.63
C GLY A 257 2.90 -2.52 4.76
N VAL A 258 2.08 -3.44 4.23
CA VAL A 258 0.60 -3.27 4.28
C VAL A 258 -0.03 -3.67 5.61
N THR A 259 0.70 -4.40 6.46
CA THR A 259 0.30 -4.66 7.85
C THR A 259 0.70 -3.54 8.80
N PHE A 260 1.66 -2.70 8.38
CA PHE A 260 2.10 -1.50 9.07
C PHE A 260 1.25 -0.28 8.69
N ALA A 261 0.83 -0.18 7.43
CA ALA A 261 0.16 0.96 6.83
C ALA A 261 -1.35 1.03 7.07
#